data_AF-A0A0K8VMJ3-F1
#
_entry.id   AF-A0A0K8VMJ3-F1
#
_cell.length_a   1.000
_cell.length_b   1.000
_cell.length_c   1.000
_cell.angle_alpha   90.00
_cell.angle_beta   90.00
_cell.angle_gamma   90.00
#
_symmetry.space_group_name_H-M   'P 1'
#
loop_
_entity.id
_entity.type
_entity.pdbx_description
1 polymer ?
#
loop_
_entity_poly.entity_id
_entity_poly.type
_entity_poly.pdbx_seq_one_letter_code
_entity_poly.pdbx_strand_id
1 'polypeptide(L)'
;MNKKPTDLVELTKAEMAKWLNSFDTVFTDCRVTLTHLGVLWLDKALDGAPEAIALLKSFGKEVYFVTNNSKNTRREIWQKATASGFEIDESRIIAPINSIVEYLKARNFRKKVYIIGTEAVGNSLTEAGIESFGTGAELIPDKLDDLITQQVAKQEADNVGAVIVGFDRHFSYVKLFKACNYISSNANCLFMTTNADNMLRFPEYRIPDTFALTAAVEACVERKALQFGKPNPEICRALIRSEKIVPQRTLMIGDVCEIDMLFGHKCGFQTLLVGSGPSSDYEFNVVLKNPNVNEEYIPDFVV
;
A
#
# COMPACT_ATOMS: atom_id res chain seq x y z
N MET A 1 -5.05 19.39 -24.78
CA MET A 1 -5.50 20.29 -23.68
C MET A 1 -5.26 19.53 -22.41
N ASN A 2 -4.49 20.06 -21.46
CA ASN A 2 -4.28 19.37 -20.19
C ASN A 2 -5.63 19.16 -19.52
N LYS A 3 -5.93 17.92 -19.15
CA LYS A 3 -7.14 17.55 -18.40
C LYS A 3 -7.18 18.41 -17.14
N LYS A 4 -8.24 19.21 -16.95
CA LYS A 4 -8.43 19.99 -15.72
C LYS A 4 -9.39 19.20 -14.82
N PRO A 5 -9.02 18.90 -13.56
CA PRO A 5 -9.93 18.24 -12.63
C PRO A 5 -11.18 19.09 -12.38
N THR A 6 -12.30 18.42 -12.16
CA THR A 6 -13.55 19.08 -11.75
C THR A 6 -13.56 19.25 -10.23
N ASP A 7 -13.74 20.47 -9.75
CA ASP A 7 -13.91 20.73 -8.32
C ASP A 7 -15.35 20.38 -7.90
N LEU A 8 -15.49 19.44 -6.97
CA LEU A 8 -16.79 18.98 -6.50
C LEU A 8 -17.58 20.06 -5.76
N VAL A 9 -16.90 21.06 -5.20
CA VAL A 9 -17.53 22.20 -4.49
C VAL A 9 -18.19 23.17 -5.48
N GLU A 10 -17.72 23.21 -6.73
CA GLU A 10 -18.27 24.05 -7.79
C GLU A 10 -19.53 23.44 -8.44
N LEU A 11 -19.85 22.16 -8.18
CA LEU A 11 -20.98 21.48 -8.79
C LEU A 11 -22.32 21.94 -8.23
N THR A 12 -23.30 22.14 -9.12
CA THR A 12 -24.70 22.27 -8.72
C THR A 12 -25.24 20.97 -8.13
N LYS A 13 -26.36 21.03 -7.39
CA LYS A 13 -27.02 19.82 -6.86
C LYS A 13 -27.37 18.79 -7.93
N ALA A 14 -27.76 19.23 -9.13
CA ALA A 14 -28.10 18.35 -10.24
C ALA A 14 -26.85 17.64 -10.80
N GLU A 15 -25.73 18.36 -10.91
CA GLU A 15 -24.45 17.79 -11.35
C GLU A 15 -23.88 16.83 -10.31
N MET A 16 -23.96 17.18 -9.02
CA MET A 16 -23.57 16.31 -7.91
C MET A 16 -24.39 15.01 -7.92
N ALA A 17 -25.71 15.10 -8.13
CA ALA A 17 -26.56 13.91 -8.25
C ALA A 17 -26.19 13.05 -9.47
N LYS A 18 -25.85 13.67 -10.61
CA LYS A 18 -25.37 12.94 -11.79
C LYS A 18 -24.03 12.25 -11.52
N TRP A 19 -23.11 12.92 -10.83
CA TRP A 19 -21.82 12.36 -10.44
C TRP A 19 -21.98 11.20 -9.46
N LEU A 20 -22.78 11.35 -8.40
CA LEU A 20 -23.08 10.26 -7.46
C LEU A 20 -23.70 9.02 -8.14
N ASN A 21 -24.39 9.19 -9.26
CA ASN A 21 -24.97 8.08 -10.04
C ASN A 21 -24.00 7.44 -11.05
N SER A 22 -22.81 8.02 -11.26
CA SER A 22 -21.83 7.53 -12.25
C SER A 22 -21.06 6.30 -11.76
N PHE A 23 -21.04 6.03 -10.45
CA PHE A 23 -20.31 4.92 -9.84
C PHE A 23 -21.18 4.14 -8.83
N ASP A 24 -20.89 2.87 -8.64
CA ASP A 24 -21.54 1.99 -7.65
C ASP A 24 -20.56 1.56 -6.56
N THR A 25 -19.26 1.59 -6.84
CA THR A 25 -18.23 1.13 -5.93
C THR A 25 -17.26 2.26 -5.60
N VAL A 26 -16.84 2.35 -4.33
CA VAL A 26 -15.87 3.31 -3.83
C VAL A 26 -14.69 2.57 -3.23
N PHE A 27 -13.52 2.88 -3.73
CA PHE A 27 -12.23 2.51 -3.18
C PHE A 27 -11.69 3.74 -2.50
N THR A 28 -11.40 3.67 -1.21
CA THR A 28 -10.88 4.83 -0.48
C THR A 28 -9.59 4.45 0.21
N ASP A 29 -8.58 5.30 0.05
CA ASP A 29 -7.36 5.18 0.83
C ASP A 29 -7.66 5.32 2.33
N CYS A 30 -6.87 4.62 3.14
CA CYS A 30 -7.05 4.55 4.58
C CYS A 30 -5.79 4.95 5.32
N ARG A 31 -4.89 5.72 4.67
CA ARG A 31 -3.57 6.03 5.24
C ARG A 31 -3.75 6.65 6.64
N VAL A 32 -3.08 6.01 7.59
CA VAL A 32 -2.89 6.45 8.98
C VAL A 32 -1.45 6.91 9.08
N THR A 33 -1.21 8.17 9.40
CA THR A 33 0.13 8.63 9.79
C THR A 33 0.23 8.75 11.31
N LEU A 34 1.44 8.56 11.84
CA LEU A 34 1.76 8.76 13.27
C LEU A 34 1.65 10.24 13.69
N THR A 35 1.38 11.14 12.74
CA THR A 35 1.39 12.58 12.90
C THR A 35 0.27 13.20 12.07
N HIS A 36 -0.94 13.15 12.63
CA HIS A 36 -2.06 14.08 12.37
C HIS A 36 -2.70 14.18 10.97
N LEU A 37 -2.27 13.48 9.91
CA LEU A 37 -2.84 13.65 8.56
C LEU A 37 -3.05 12.33 7.78
N GLY A 38 -4.16 12.19 7.04
CA GLY A 38 -4.56 10.97 6.32
C GLY A 38 -5.84 11.14 5.51
N VAL A 39 -6.40 10.05 4.94
CA VAL A 39 -7.64 10.11 4.13
C VAL A 39 -8.89 9.75 4.94
N LEU A 40 -8.78 8.86 5.92
CA LEU A 40 -9.93 8.46 6.75
C LEU A 40 -9.65 8.51 8.27
N TRP A 41 -8.40 8.34 8.74
CA TRP A 41 -8.12 8.17 10.18
C TRP A 41 -6.68 8.47 10.60
N LEU A 42 -6.55 8.82 11.88
CA LEU A 42 -5.32 8.98 12.66
C LEU A 42 -5.23 7.85 13.70
N ASP A 43 -5.68 8.14 14.94
CA ASP A 43 -6.18 7.23 15.98
C ASP A 43 -7.72 7.34 16.17
N LYS A 44 -8.31 8.35 15.53
CA LYS A 44 -9.75 8.63 15.39
C LYS A 44 -10.02 9.00 13.93
N ALA A 45 -11.27 8.87 13.52
CA ALA A 45 -11.72 9.30 12.22
C ALA A 45 -11.41 10.78 11.95
N LEU A 46 -11.18 11.14 10.69
CA LEU A 46 -11.32 12.52 10.26
C LEU A 46 -12.78 12.98 10.45
N ASP A 47 -12.95 14.24 10.85
CA ASP A 47 -14.27 14.82 11.07
C ASP A 47 -15.12 14.71 9.79
N GLY A 48 -16.31 14.10 9.91
CA GLY A 48 -17.23 13.90 8.79
C GLY A 48 -16.93 12.68 7.90
N ALA A 49 -15.79 12.00 8.07
CA ALA A 49 -15.45 10.83 7.25
C ALA A 49 -16.36 9.60 7.49
N PRO A 50 -16.69 9.22 8.75
CA PRO A 50 -17.67 8.17 8.99
C PRO A 50 -19.04 8.50 8.38
N GLU A 51 -19.48 9.75 8.53
CA GLU A 51 -20.75 10.24 7.99
C GLU A 51 -20.77 10.22 6.46
N ALA A 52 -19.67 10.62 5.82
CA ALA A 52 -19.53 10.56 4.36
C ALA A 52 -19.59 9.12 3.84
N ILE A 53 -18.90 8.18 4.49
CA ILE A 53 -18.97 6.76 4.12
C ILE A 53 -20.35 6.18 4.38
N ALA A 54 -20.98 6.51 5.50
CA ALA A 54 -22.35 6.09 5.80
C ALA A 54 -23.35 6.64 4.77
N LEU A 55 -23.17 7.88 4.33
CA LEU A 55 -23.98 8.50 3.28
C LEU A 55 -23.78 7.82 1.92
N LEU A 56 -22.54 7.49 1.54
CA LEU A 56 -22.28 6.70 0.33
C LEU A 56 -22.98 5.32 0.42
N LYS A 57 -22.87 4.63 1.56
CA LYS A 57 -23.58 3.36 1.78
C LYS A 57 -25.10 3.51 1.69
N SER A 58 -25.67 4.61 2.20
CA SER A 58 -27.13 4.85 2.13
C SER A 58 -27.63 5.12 0.70
N PHE A 59 -26.75 5.57 -0.20
CA PHE A 59 -26.98 5.60 -1.64
C PHE A 59 -26.72 4.27 -2.36
N GLY A 60 -26.55 3.18 -1.60
CA GLY A 60 -26.31 1.84 -2.14
C GLY A 60 -24.90 1.63 -2.70
N LYS A 61 -23.92 2.45 -2.29
CA LYS A 61 -22.54 2.28 -2.75
C LYS A 61 -21.83 1.19 -1.97
N GLU A 62 -21.09 0.37 -2.69
CA GLU A 62 -20.19 -0.64 -2.14
C GLU A 62 -18.84 0.01 -1.81
N VAL A 63 -18.39 -0.08 -0.56
CA VAL A 63 -17.16 0.62 -0.11
C VAL A 63 -16.06 -0.39 0.23
N TYR A 64 -14.85 -0.11 -0.24
CA TYR A 64 -13.62 -0.84 0.05
C TYR A 64 -12.56 0.10 0.60
N PHE A 65 -11.83 -0.38 1.61
CA PHE A 65 -10.71 0.30 2.23
C PHE A 65 -9.42 -0.25 1.66
N VAL A 66 -8.66 0.57 0.93
CA VAL A 66 -7.47 0.13 0.19
C VAL A 66 -6.26 0.90 0.67
N THR A 67 -5.36 0.22 1.37
CA THR A 67 -4.20 0.84 2.02
C THR A 67 -2.89 0.22 1.56
N ASN A 68 -1.81 0.99 1.59
CA ASN A 68 -0.44 0.49 1.46
C ASN A 68 0.21 0.15 2.83
N ASN A 69 -0.54 0.27 3.94
CA ASN A 69 -0.05 -0.02 5.28
C ASN A 69 0.45 -1.47 5.41
N SER A 70 1.73 -1.62 5.74
CA SER A 70 2.39 -2.90 6.04
C SER A 70 2.87 -3.02 7.49
N LYS A 71 2.36 -2.14 8.36
CA LYS A 71 2.60 -2.10 9.81
C LYS A 71 1.52 -2.83 10.61
N ASN A 72 0.34 -3.03 10.03
CA ASN A 72 -0.81 -3.65 10.68
C ASN A 72 -1.37 -4.81 9.88
N THR A 73 -1.91 -5.80 10.58
CA THR A 73 -2.68 -6.88 9.95
C THR A 73 -4.04 -6.36 9.47
N ARG A 74 -4.70 -7.09 8.56
CA ARG A 74 -6.07 -6.74 8.11
C ARG A 74 -7.04 -6.57 9.27
N ARG A 75 -6.97 -7.48 10.24
CA ARG A 75 -7.82 -7.47 11.43
C ARG A 75 -7.56 -6.23 12.28
N GLU A 76 -6.30 -5.85 12.49
CA GLU A 76 -5.97 -4.63 13.22
C GLU A 76 -6.46 -3.38 12.50
N ILE A 77 -6.33 -3.31 11.17
CA ILE A 77 -6.86 -2.19 10.36
C ILE A 77 -8.39 -2.13 10.51
N TRP A 78 -9.07 -3.27 10.44
CA TRP A 78 -10.51 -3.36 10.62
C TRP A 78 -10.98 -2.93 12.02
N GLN A 79 -10.28 -3.38 13.05
CA GLN A 79 -10.56 -2.99 14.43
C GLN A 79 -10.42 -1.47 14.62
N LYS A 80 -9.35 -0.87 14.07
CA LYS A 80 -9.15 0.58 14.09
C LYS A 80 -10.26 1.33 13.35
N ALA A 81 -10.66 0.82 12.19
CA ALA A 81 -11.74 1.42 11.41
C ALA A 81 -13.07 1.38 12.17
N THR A 82 -13.41 0.24 12.75
CA THR A 82 -14.65 0.05 13.52
C THR A 82 -14.66 0.92 14.78
N ALA A 83 -13.54 0.96 15.52
CA ALA A 83 -13.37 1.82 16.70
C ALA A 83 -13.47 3.32 16.38
N SER A 84 -13.23 3.69 15.12
CA SER A 84 -13.35 5.06 14.63
C SER A 84 -14.75 5.39 14.05
N GLY A 85 -15.73 4.49 14.21
CA GLY A 85 -17.13 4.76 13.85
C GLY A 85 -17.54 4.34 12.45
N PHE A 86 -16.71 3.60 11.73
CA PHE A 86 -17.04 3.16 10.39
C PHE A 86 -17.56 1.72 10.40
N GLU A 87 -18.70 1.53 9.77
CA GLU A 87 -19.34 0.24 9.63
C GLU A 87 -18.86 -0.43 8.33
N ILE A 88 -17.82 -1.26 8.42
CA ILE A 88 -17.26 -2.01 7.30
C ILE A 88 -16.92 -3.45 7.69
N ASP A 89 -17.09 -4.39 6.76
CA ASP A 89 -16.63 -5.77 6.92
C ASP A 89 -15.10 -5.88 6.82
N GLU A 90 -14.49 -6.76 7.62
CA GLU A 90 -13.05 -7.08 7.53
C GLU A 90 -12.65 -7.52 6.10
N SER A 91 -13.56 -8.18 5.38
CA SER A 91 -13.34 -8.65 4.01
C SER A 91 -13.24 -7.54 2.96
N ARG A 92 -13.66 -6.31 3.30
CA ARG A 92 -13.60 -5.13 2.42
C ARG A 92 -12.32 -4.31 2.62
N ILE A 93 -11.38 -4.82 3.42
CA ILE A 93 -10.06 -4.22 3.61
C ILE A 93 -9.05 -4.92 2.71
N ILE A 94 -8.48 -4.14 1.81
CA ILE A 94 -7.44 -4.55 0.87
C ILE A 94 -6.12 -3.95 1.35
N ALA A 95 -5.20 -4.83 1.77
CA ALA A 95 -3.88 -4.45 2.23
C ALA A 95 -2.81 -5.36 1.60
N PRO A 96 -1.54 -4.91 1.55
CA PRO A 96 -0.51 -5.64 0.83
C PRO A 96 -0.17 -6.99 1.42
N ILE A 97 -0.17 -7.07 2.75
CA ILE A 97 0.20 -8.29 3.47
C ILE A 97 -0.75 -9.44 3.09
N ASN A 98 -2.06 -9.16 2.99
CA ASN A 98 -3.06 -10.13 2.56
C ASN A 98 -2.83 -10.56 1.11
N SER A 99 -2.55 -9.60 0.22
CA SER A 99 -2.29 -9.87 -1.19
C SER A 99 -1.06 -10.78 -1.38
N ILE A 100 -0.01 -10.57 -0.59
CA ILE A 100 1.18 -11.44 -0.58
C ILE A 100 0.83 -12.86 -0.09
N VAL A 101 0.10 -12.97 1.02
CA VAL A 101 -0.32 -14.27 1.56
C VAL A 101 -1.13 -15.06 0.52
N GLU A 102 -2.11 -14.42 -0.11
CA GLU A 102 -2.93 -15.03 -1.17
C GLU A 102 -2.08 -15.44 -2.37
N TYR A 103 -1.14 -14.59 -2.78
CA TYR A 103 -0.21 -14.88 -3.89
C TYR A 103 0.67 -16.10 -3.63
N LEU A 104 1.19 -16.24 -2.40
CA LEU A 104 1.99 -17.38 -1.98
C LEU A 104 1.15 -18.66 -1.85
N LYS A 105 -0.06 -18.57 -1.29
CA LYS A 105 -0.99 -19.70 -1.20
C LYS A 105 -1.38 -20.23 -2.58
N ALA A 106 -1.71 -19.34 -3.52
CA ALA A 106 -2.06 -19.71 -4.90
C ALA A 106 -0.94 -20.45 -5.64
N ARG A 107 0.32 -20.32 -5.18
CA ARG A 107 1.50 -21.00 -5.72
C ARG A 107 1.91 -22.25 -4.96
N ASN A 108 1.12 -22.67 -3.96
CA ASN A 108 1.49 -23.75 -3.06
C ASN A 108 2.91 -23.56 -2.47
N PHE A 109 3.23 -22.34 -2.05
CA PHE A 109 4.54 -22.04 -1.47
C PHE A 109 4.80 -22.89 -0.21
N ARG A 110 6.03 -23.41 -0.08
CA ARG A 110 6.45 -24.33 1.01
C ARG A 110 7.81 -24.01 1.63
N LYS A 111 8.51 -23.01 1.10
CA LYS A 111 9.83 -22.59 1.61
C LYS A 111 9.68 -21.56 2.73
N LYS A 112 10.78 -21.15 3.36
CA LYS A 112 10.74 -20.06 4.33
C LYS A 112 10.74 -18.69 3.65
N VAL A 113 10.17 -17.70 4.34
CA VAL A 113 10.19 -16.29 3.92
C VAL A 113 11.13 -15.50 4.82
N TYR A 114 12.10 -14.81 4.22
CA TYR A 114 12.89 -13.80 4.93
C TYR A 114 12.20 -12.44 4.84
N ILE A 115 12.04 -11.77 5.98
CA ILE A 115 11.28 -10.52 6.10
C ILE A 115 12.24 -9.38 6.48
N ILE A 116 12.24 -8.35 5.65
CA ILE A 116 12.62 -7.00 6.06
C ILE A 116 11.30 -6.26 6.29
N GLY A 117 10.86 -6.12 7.54
CA GLY A 117 9.50 -5.66 7.83
C GLY A 117 9.06 -5.81 9.28
N THR A 118 7.82 -5.41 9.53
CA THR A 118 7.18 -5.46 10.85
C THR A 118 6.73 -6.86 11.25
N GLU A 119 6.44 -7.05 12.54
CA GLU A 119 5.83 -8.28 13.06
C GLU A 119 4.47 -8.59 12.43
N ALA A 120 3.70 -7.58 11.98
CA ALA A 120 2.42 -7.80 11.33
C ALA A 120 2.55 -8.65 10.04
N VAL A 121 3.67 -8.49 9.31
CA VAL A 121 3.98 -9.33 8.13
C VAL A 121 4.22 -10.78 8.57
N GLY A 122 5.05 -10.98 9.60
CA GLY A 122 5.35 -12.31 10.15
C GLY A 122 4.14 -13.02 10.73
N ASN A 123 3.30 -12.30 11.48
CA ASN A 123 2.06 -12.81 12.07
C ASN A 123 1.08 -13.27 10.98
N SER A 124 0.90 -12.46 9.92
CA SER A 124 -0.02 -12.82 8.82
C SER A 124 0.45 -14.03 8.01
N LEU A 125 1.77 -14.20 7.84
CA LEU A 125 2.35 -15.39 7.22
C LEU A 125 2.18 -16.63 8.12
N THR A 126 2.38 -16.46 9.43
CA THR A 126 2.20 -17.54 10.42
C THR A 126 0.76 -18.02 10.45
N GLU A 127 -0.22 -17.11 10.48
CA GLU A 127 -1.66 -17.45 10.37
C GLU A 127 -1.99 -18.19 9.07
N ALA A 128 -1.22 -17.96 8.01
CA ALA A 128 -1.35 -18.63 6.73
C ALA A 128 -0.63 -19.99 6.67
N GLY A 129 0.07 -20.41 7.72
CA GLY A 129 0.90 -21.61 7.76
C GLY A 129 2.20 -21.49 6.96
N ILE A 130 2.71 -20.27 6.78
CA ILE A 130 3.94 -19.98 6.05
C ILE A 130 5.03 -19.59 7.06
N GLU A 131 6.08 -20.40 7.12
CA GLU A 131 7.24 -20.12 7.98
C GLU A 131 7.98 -18.86 7.53
N SER A 132 8.32 -18.00 8.49
CA SER A 132 9.04 -16.76 8.22
C SER A 132 9.91 -16.31 9.38
N PHE A 133 10.91 -15.48 9.09
CA PHE A 133 11.83 -14.91 10.07
C PHE A 133 12.42 -13.58 9.57
N GLY A 134 13.16 -12.88 10.43
CA GLY A 134 13.83 -11.61 10.10
C GLY A 134 13.10 -10.36 10.57
N THR A 135 11.95 -10.48 11.23
CA THR A 135 11.29 -9.34 11.90
C THR A 135 12.12 -8.85 13.10
N GLY A 136 12.16 -7.54 13.34
CA GLY A 136 12.89 -6.95 14.48
C GLY A 136 14.36 -6.60 14.17
N ALA A 137 15.17 -6.32 15.20
CA ALA A 137 16.56 -5.92 15.00
C ALA A 137 17.49 -7.12 14.72
N GLU A 138 18.41 -6.95 13.77
CA GLU A 138 19.50 -7.89 13.51
C GLU A 138 20.84 -7.16 13.66
N LEU A 139 21.65 -7.63 14.60
CA LEU A 139 22.94 -7.03 14.94
C LEU A 139 24.04 -7.61 14.06
N ILE A 140 25.00 -6.76 13.68
CA ILE A 140 26.21 -7.22 13.02
C ILE A 140 27.06 -7.93 14.09
N PRO A 141 27.55 -9.15 13.82
CA PRO A 141 28.64 -9.75 14.60
C PRO A 141 29.86 -8.81 14.67
N ASP A 142 30.79 -9.06 15.60
CA ASP A 142 31.96 -8.18 15.81
C ASP A 142 32.78 -7.93 14.53
N LYS A 143 32.78 -8.90 13.60
CA LYS A 143 33.45 -8.78 12.29
C LYS A 143 32.50 -9.11 11.16
N LEU A 144 32.67 -8.41 10.04
CA LEU A 144 31.95 -8.68 8.81
C LEU A 144 32.21 -10.11 8.28
N ASP A 145 33.44 -10.60 8.42
CA ASP A 145 33.80 -11.97 8.02
C ASP A 145 33.01 -13.04 8.79
N ASP A 146 32.66 -12.77 10.05
CA ASP A 146 31.83 -13.68 10.85
C ASP A 146 30.39 -13.69 10.32
N LEU A 147 29.85 -12.54 9.92
CA LEU A 147 28.54 -12.47 9.26
C LEU A 147 28.53 -13.25 7.95
N ILE A 148 29.56 -13.08 7.12
CA ILE A 148 29.71 -13.79 5.84
C ILE A 148 29.76 -15.30 6.09
N THR A 149 30.61 -15.74 7.03
CA THR A 149 30.78 -17.16 7.38
C THR A 149 29.45 -17.76 7.86
N GLN A 150 28.74 -17.06 8.74
CA GLN A 150 27.43 -17.49 9.24
C GLN A 150 26.39 -17.58 8.11
N GLN A 151 26.36 -16.60 7.21
CA GLN A 151 25.41 -16.58 6.11
C GLN A 151 25.66 -17.73 5.13
N VAL A 152 26.92 -17.94 4.71
CA VAL A 152 27.30 -19.05 3.84
C VAL A 152 26.94 -20.40 4.46
N ALA A 153 27.19 -20.57 5.76
CA ALA A 153 26.88 -21.81 6.47
C ALA A 153 25.37 -22.09 6.59
N LYS A 154 24.53 -21.04 6.67
CA LYS A 154 23.07 -21.18 6.84
C LYS A 154 22.27 -21.12 5.55
N GLN A 155 22.86 -20.62 4.47
CA GLN A 155 22.14 -20.28 3.23
C GLN A 155 21.23 -21.39 2.70
N GLU A 156 21.75 -22.62 2.62
CA GLU A 156 20.99 -23.78 2.16
C GLU A 156 20.00 -24.28 3.23
N ALA A 157 20.46 -24.35 4.48
CA ALA A 157 19.65 -24.83 5.61
C ALA A 157 18.44 -23.94 5.91
N ASP A 158 18.55 -22.64 5.67
CA ASP A 158 17.44 -21.71 5.84
C ASP A 158 16.32 -21.96 4.82
N ASN A 159 16.63 -22.59 3.67
CA ASN A 159 15.69 -22.95 2.61
C ASN A 159 14.73 -21.79 2.26
N VAL A 160 15.29 -20.58 2.08
CA VAL A 160 14.53 -19.38 1.76
C VAL A 160 14.07 -19.43 0.30
N GLY A 161 12.76 -19.27 0.11
CA GLY A 161 12.14 -19.21 -1.22
C GLY A 161 11.53 -17.86 -1.56
N ALA A 162 11.44 -16.95 -0.58
CA ALA A 162 10.95 -15.61 -0.81
C ALA A 162 11.60 -14.61 0.16
N VAL A 163 11.82 -13.39 -0.33
CA VAL A 163 12.17 -12.21 0.46
C VAL A 163 11.06 -11.19 0.31
N ILE A 164 10.53 -10.71 1.44
CA ILE A 164 9.55 -9.62 1.49
C ILE A 164 10.21 -8.39 2.09
N VAL A 165 10.07 -7.26 1.39
CA VAL A 165 10.44 -5.94 1.91
C VAL A 165 9.17 -5.15 2.20
N GLY A 166 9.02 -4.74 3.46
CA GLY A 166 7.98 -3.84 3.95
C GLY A 166 8.59 -2.70 4.76
N PHE A 167 7.75 -1.93 5.44
CA PHE A 167 8.24 -0.92 6.37
C PHE A 167 9.01 -1.59 7.52
N ASP A 168 10.25 -1.16 7.75
CA ASP A 168 11.10 -1.71 8.81
C ASP A 168 11.96 -0.62 9.47
N ARG A 169 11.62 -0.27 10.72
CA ARG A 169 12.42 0.68 11.52
C ARG A 169 13.79 0.11 11.94
N HIS A 170 13.99 -1.19 11.80
CA HIS A 170 15.22 -1.90 12.11
C HIS A 170 16.01 -2.27 10.85
N PHE A 171 15.69 -1.66 9.70
CA PHE A 171 16.47 -1.82 8.48
C PHE A 171 17.95 -1.57 8.76
N SER A 172 18.79 -2.55 8.44
CA SER A 172 20.21 -2.53 8.77
C SER A 172 21.03 -3.16 7.64
N TYR A 173 22.34 -2.94 7.68
CA TYR A 173 23.28 -3.59 6.76
C TYR A 173 23.14 -5.12 6.79
N VAL A 174 22.94 -5.72 7.97
CA VAL A 174 22.77 -7.18 8.12
C VAL A 174 21.56 -7.66 7.31
N LYS A 175 20.44 -6.96 7.43
CA LYS A 175 19.21 -7.33 6.73
C LYS A 175 19.35 -7.21 5.23
N LEU A 176 19.94 -6.10 4.77
CA LEU A 176 20.26 -5.90 3.36
C LEU A 176 21.17 -7.02 2.86
N PHE A 177 22.26 -7.32 3.57
CA PHE A 177 23.21 -8.38 3.23
C PHE A 177 22.53 -9.75 3.09
N LYS A 178 21.69 -10.13 4.06
CA LYS A 178 20.95 -11.40 4.02
C LYS A 178 19.96 -11.47 2.87
N ALA A 179 19.14 -10.42 2.69
CA ALA A 179 18.19 -10.35 1.59
C ALA A 179 18.89 -10.50 0.23
N CYS A 180 20.00 -9.78 0.02
CA CYS A 180 20.77 -9.88 -1.21
C CYS A 180 21.26 -11.31 -1.46
N ASN A 181 21.81 -11.98 -0.45
CA ASN A 181 22.29 -13.35 -0.59
C ASN A 181 21.17 -14.36 -0.85
N TYR A 182 20.04 -14.27 -0.15
CA TYR A 182 18.89 -15.15 -0.42
C TYR A 182 18.29 -14.95 -1.82
N ILE A 183 18.26 -13.71 -2.33
CA ILE A 183 17.75 -13.40 -3.67
C ILE A 183 18.73 -13.85 -4.76
N SER A 184 20.02 -13.57 -4.60
CA SER A 184 21.04 -13.82 -5.63
C SER A 184 21.45 -15.28 -5.74
N SER A 185 21.41 -16.04 -4.63
CA SER A 185 21.77 -17.47 -4.66
C SER A 185 20.68 -18.40 -5.16
N ASN A 186 19.45 -17.90 -5.28
CA ASN A 186 18.31 -18.69 -5.72
C ASN A 186 17.51 -17.87 -6.75
N ALA A 187 17.70 -18.17 -8.03
CA ALA A 187 16.99 -17.50 -9.13
C ALA A 187 15.45 -17.62 -9.02
N ASN A 188 14.96 -18.69 -8.38
CA ASN A 188 13.54 -18.92 -8.12
C ASN A 188 13.05 -18.27 -6.81
N CYS A 189 13.92 -17.58 -6.07
CA CYS A 189 13.54 -16.82 -4.90
C CYS A 189 12.62 -15.68 -5.33
N LEU A 190 11.41 -15.66 -4.77
CA LEU A 190 10.46 -14.57 -4.98
C LEU A 190 10.96 -13.33 -4.26
N PHE A 191 11.17 -12.25 -4.99
CA PHE A 191 11.50 -10.96 -4.41
C PHE A 191 10.25 -10.09 -4.45
N MET A 192 9.72 -9.71 -3.28
CA MET A 192 8.42 -9.06 -3.15
C MET A 192 8.53 -7.83 -2.26
N THR A 193 7.73 -6.81 -2.54
CA THR A 193 7.60 -5.61 -1.72
C THR A 193 6.15 -5.32 -1.40
N THR A 194 5.87 -4.88 -0.17
CA THR A 194 4.49 -4.61 0.26
C THR A 194 3.91 -3.40 -0.48
N ASN A 195 4.67 -2.33 -0.66
CA ASN A 195 4.23 -1.17 -1.43
C ASN A 195 5.41 -0.43 -2.07
N ALA A 196 5.11 0.52 -2.94
CA ALA A 196 6.10 1.37 -3.60
C ALA A 196 6.09 2.82 -3.09
N ASP A 197 5.65 3.05 -1.85
CA ASP A 197 5.69 4.38 -1.24
C ASP A 197 7.16 4.71 -0.92
N ASN A 198 7.65 5.81 -1.49
CA ASN A 198 9.04 6.26 -1.30
C ASN A 198 9.29 6.80 0.11
N MET A 199 8.37 7.64 0.56
CA MET A 199 8.46 8.37 1.82
C MET A 199 7.10 8.96 2.18
N LEU A 200 6.92 9.25 3.47
CA LEU A 200 5.92 10.20 3.94
C LEU A 200 6.51 11.60 3.92
N ARG A 201 5.77 12.53 3.33
CA ARG A 201 6.17 13.93 3.19
C ARG A 201 5.31 14.81 4.10
N PHE A 202 5.98 15.51 5.01
CA PHE A 202 5.45 16.58 5.86
C PHE A 202 6.08 17.92 5.44
N PRO A 203 5.55 19.08 5.85
CA PRO A 203 6.20 20.35 5.54
C PRO A 203 7.65 20.42 6.05
N GLU A 204 7.91 19.96 7.29
CA GLU A 204 9.19 20.16 7.99
C GLU A 204 10.18 19.00 7.84
N TYR A 205 9.70 17.77 7.62
CA TYR A 205 10.55 16.58 7.56
C TYR A 205 10.03 15.53 6.57
N ARG A 206 10.84 14.49 6.34
CA ARG A 206 10.50 13.33 5.51
C ARG A 206 10.74 12.06 6.34
N ILE A 207 9.87 11.07 6.18
CA ILE A 207 10.05 9.73 6.76
C ILE A 207 10.23 8.74 5.61
N PRO A 208 11.37 8.06 5.47
CA PRO A 208 11.52 6.99 4.47
C PRO A 208 10.46 5.91 4.64
N ASP A 209 9.91 5.42 3.52
CA ASP A 209 8.96 4.32 3.52
C ASP A 209 9.50 3.15 2.66
N THR A 210 8.68 2.12 2.52
CA THR A 210 9.03 0.78 2.06
C THR A 210 9.84 0.75 0.76
N PHE A 211 9.58 1.65 -0.19
CA PHE A 211 10.31 1.65 -1.44
C PHE A 211 11.75 2.14 -1.30
N ALA A 212 12.07 3.03 -0.34
CA ALA A 212 13.46 3.40 -0.09
C ALA A 212 14.30 2.19 0.35
N LEU A 213 13.71 1.31 1.18
CA LEU A 213 14.32 0.06 1.63
C LEU A 213 14.40 -0.95 0.49
N THR A 214 13.31 -1.06 -0.30
CA THR A 214 13.24 -1.95 -1.46
C THR A 214 14.29 -1.58 -2.50
N ALA A 215 14.43 -0.29 -2.81
CA ALA A 215 15.40 0.23 -3.77
C ALA A 215 16.84 -0.09 -3.36
N ALA A 216 17.17 -0.06 -2.07
CA ALA A 216 18.48 -0.48 -1.58
C ALA A 216 18.75 -1.97 -1.89
N VAL A 217 17.74 -2.84 -1.72
CA VAL A 217 17.85 -4.26 -2.09
C VAL A 217 17.94 -4.43 -3.61
N GLU A 218 17.06 -3.76 -4.38
CA GLU A 218 17.04 -3.82 -5.85
C GLU A 218 18.38 -3.41 -6.46
N ALA A 219 19.03 -2.38 -5.91
CA ALA A 219 20.33 -1.89 -6.35
C ALA A 219 21.44 -2.94 -6.16
N CYS A 220 21.34 -3.81 -5.15
CA CYS A 220 22.33 -4.84 -4.87
C CYS A 220 22.09 -6.15 -5.64
N VAL A 221 20.83 -6.46 -6.00
CA VAL A 221 20.46 -7.76 -6.61
C VAL A 221 20.12 -7.66 -8.09
N GLU A 222 20.03 -6.45 -8.64
CA GLU A 222 19.70 -6.16 -10.05
C GLU A 222 18.40 -6.82 -10.53
N ARG A 223 17.47 -7.08 -9.59
CA ARG A 223 16.14 -7.63 -9.84
C ARG A 223 15.11 -6.69 -9.24
N LYS A 224 13.98 -6.50 -9.93
CA LYS A 224 12.85 -5.73 -9.42
C LYS A 224 11.96 -6.57 -8.52
N ALA A 225 11.48 -5.96 -7.44
CA ALA A 225 10.53 -6.62 -6.54
C ALA A 225 9.13 -6.69 -7.17
N LEU A 226 8.42 -7.78 -6.92
CA LEU A 226 6.98 -7.87 -7.17
C LEU A 226 6.24 -7.00 -6.14
N GLN A 227 5.52 -5.98 -6.60
CA GLN A 227 4.85 -5.02 -5.74
C GLN A 227 3.42 -5.46 -5.39
N PHE A 228 3.01 -5.32 -4.13
CA PHE A 228 1.69 -5.75 -3.61
C PHE A 228 0.82 -4.63 -3.03
N GLY A 229 0.96 -3.41 -3.53
CA GLY A 229 0.15 -2.27 -3.10
C GLY A 229 -0.08 -1.30 -4.25
N LYS A 230 -0.88 -0.26 -4.02
CA LYS A 230 -1.06 0.86 -4.96
C LYS A 230 0.32 1.42 -5.33
N PRO A 231 0.57 1.84 -6.58
CA PRO A 231 -0.35 1.90 -7.72
C PRO A 231 -0.50 0.61 -8.54
N ASN A 232 -0.15 -0.57 -8.02
CA ASN A 232 -0.27 -1.81 -8.78
C ASN A 232 -1.74 -2.27 -8.92
N PRO A 233 -2.35 -2.33 -10.11
CA PRO A 233 -3.74 -2.75 -10.31
C PRO A 233 -3.98 -4.24 -9.96
N GLU A 234 -2.92 -5.04 -9.85
CA GLU A 234 -3.04 -6.46 -9.50
C GLU A 234 -3.77 -6.71 -8.18
N ILE A 235 -3.68 -5.79 -7.22
CA ILE A 235 -4.31 -5.94 -5.90
C ILE A 235 -5.85 -6.02 -5.97
N CYS A 236 -6.47 -5.56 -7.08
CA CYS A 236 -7.91 -5.61 -7.28
C CYS A 236 -8.34 -6.51 -8.43
N ARG A 237 -7.38 -7.13 -9.12
CA ARG A 237 -7.64 -7.97 -10.31
C ARG A 237 -8.63 -9.10 -10.04
N ALA A 238 -8.59 -9.71 -8.85
CA ALA A 238 -9.53 -10.77 -8.48
C ALA A 238 -10.97 -10.24 -8.34
N LEU A 239 -11.16 -9.04 -7.80
CA LEU A 239 -12.47 -8.40 -7.67
C LEU A 239 -13.03 -8.01 -9.05
N ILE A 240 -12.18 -7.50 -9.94
CA ILE A 240 -12.56 -7.16 -11.32
C ILE A 240 -12.98 -8.43 -12.08
N ARG A 241 -12.16 -9.50 -12.02
CA ARG A 241 -12.41 -10.76 -12.73
C ARG A 241 -13.65 -11.51 -12.23
N SER A 242 -14.01 -11.33 -10.96
CA SER A 242 -15.22 -11.91 -10.38
C SER A 242 -16.45 -11.02 -10.54
N GLU A 243 -16.34 -9.93 -11.32
CA GLU A 243 -17.39 -8.94 -11.58
C GLU A 243 -17.97 -8.31 -10.30
N LYS A 244 -17.25 -8.41 -9.18
CA LYS A 244 -17.60 -7.75 -7.93
C LYS A 244 -17.41 -6.24 -8.01
N ILE A 245 -16.54 -5.78 -8.91
CA ILE A 245 -16.33 -4.36 -9.20
C ILE A 245 -16.30 -4.15 -10.71
N VAL A 246 -16.96 -3.09 -11.16
CA VAL A 246 -16.96 -2.65 -12.56
C VAL A 246 -16.08 -1.41 -12.65
N PRO A 247 -14.91 -1.45 -13.32
CA PRO A 247 -13.96 -0.36 -13.30
C PRO A 247 -14.53 1.02 -13.61
N GLN A 248 -15.30 1.14 -14.69
CA GLN A 248 -15.88 2.41 -15.15
C GLN A 248 -16.93 2.98 -14.18
N ARG A 249 -17.47 2.13 -13.28
CA ARG A 249 -18.42 2.49 -12.21
C ARG A 249 -17.77 2.40 -10.83
N THR A 250 -16.44 2.54 -10.75
CA THR A 250 -15.68 2.56 -9.50
C THR A 250 -14.98 3.91 -9.34
N LEU A 251 -15.03 4.47 -8.13
CA LEU A 251 -14.33 5.70 -7.73
C LEU A 251 -13.16 5.35 -6.81
N MET A 252 -11.96 5.86 -7.10
CA MET A 252 -10.81 5.86 -6.19
C MET A 252 -10.70 7.22 -5.50
N ILE A 253 -10.76 7.23 -4.18
CA ILE A 253 -10.55 8.40 -3.32
C ILE A 253 -9.18 8.26 -2.65
N GLY A 254 -8.33 9.28 -2.77
CA GLY A 254 -7.01 9.27 -2.11
C GLY A 254 -6.38 10.65 -2.05
N ASP A 255 -5.19 10.72 -1.46
CA ASP A 255 -4.49 11.98 -1.17
C ASP A 255 -3.15 12.14 -1.90
N VAL A 256 -2.65 11.11 -2.59
CA VAL A 256 -1.34 11.16 -3.28
C VAL A 256 -1.49 10.82 -4.75
N CYS A 257 -1.10 11.73 -5.65
CA CYS A 257 -1.32 11.54 -7.08
C CYS A 257 -0.55 10.34 -7.65
N GLU A 258 0.73 10.19 -7.28
CA GLU A 258 1.59 9.11 -7.78
C GLU A 258 1.21 7.71 -7.25
N ILE A 259 0.38 7.64 -6.21
CA ILE A 259 -0.08 6.39 -5.60
C ILE A 259 -1.56 6.14 -5.94
N ASP A 260 -2.45 7.00 -5.48
CA ASP A 260 -3.90 6.77 -5.52
C ASP A 260 -4.50 7.11 -6.87
N MET A 261 -4.12 8.26 -7.45
CA MET A 261 -4.65 8.67 -8.76
C MET A 261 -4.09 7.76 -9.85
N LEU A 262 -2.79 7.49 -9.81
CA LEU A 262 -2.17 6.50 -10.70
C LEU A 262 -2.81 5.11 -10.54
N PHE A 263 -3.12 4.68 -9.31
CA PHE A 263 -3.82 3.41 -9.07
C PHE A 263 -5.19 3.38 -9.74
N GLY A 264 -6.01 4.41 -9.49
CA GLY A 264 -7.35 4.52 -10.08
C GLY A 264 -7.29 4.55 -11.60
N HIS A 265 -6.37 5.34 -12.17
CA HIS A 265 -6.14 5.40 -13.62
C HIS A 265 -5.78 4.02 -14.20
N LYS A 266 -4.80 3.32 -13.61
CA LYS A 266 -4.39 1.97 -14.05
C LYS A 266 -5.47 0.92 -13.92
N CYS A 267 -6.41 1.10 -12.99
CA CYS A 267 -7.57 0.23 -12.85
C CYS A 267 -8.72 0.61 -13.78
N GLY A 268 -8.71 1.79 -14.41
CA GLY A 268 -9.82 2.33 -15.19
C GLY A 268 -10.96 2.89 -14.33
N PHE A 269 -10.65 3.34 -13.12
CA PHE A 269 -11.59 3.95 -12.18
C PHE A 269 -11.69 5.47 -12.42
N GLN A 270 -12.80 6.05 -11.98
CA GLN A 270 -12.85 7.49 -11.73
C GLN A 270 -11.96 7.82 -10.52
N THR A 271 -11.40 9.02 -10.46
CA THR A 271 -10.45 9.41 -9.40
C THR A 271 -10.82 10.72 -8.73
N LEU A 272 -10.78 10.74 -7.39
CA LEU A 272 -11.02 11.92 -6.55
C LEU A 272 -9.81 12.13 -5.63
N LEU A 273 -9.12 13.25 -5.82
CA LEU A 273 -8.05 13.70 -4.92
C LEU A 273 -8.64 14.58 -3.81
N VAL A 274 -8.32 14.26 -2.55
CA VAL A 274 -8.77 15.03 -1.38
C VAL A 274 -7.62 15.81 -0.74
N GLY A 275 -7.92 17.01 -0.23
CA GLY A 275 -6.94 17.88 0.44
C GLY A 275 -6.56 17.55 1.88
N SER A 276 -6.94 16.40 2.44
CA SER A 276 -6.74 16.08 3.88
C SER A 276 -5.40 15.41 4.22
N GLY A 277 -4.61 15.00 3.21
CA GLY A 277 -3.35 14.28 3.40
C GLY A 277 -2.17 15.17 3.82
N PRO A 278 -1.09 14.58 4.37
CA PRO A 278 0.10 15.31 4.82
C PRO A 278 0.86 16.03 3.69
N SER A 279 0.64 15.59 2.46
CA SER A 279 1.25 16.15 1.26
C SER A 279 0.32 17.05 0.46
N SER A 280 -0.88 17.38 0.97
CA SER A 280 -1.92 18.14 0.25
C SER A 280 -1.35 19.38 -0.47
N ASP A 281 -0.65 20.27 0.25
CA ASP A 281 -0.05 21.46 -0.36
C ASP A 281 0.91 21.13 -1.50
N TYR A 282 1.70 20.06 -1.36
CA TYR A 282 2.63 19.61 -2.38
C TYR A 282 1.90 19.03 -3.60
N GLU A 283 0.87 18.21 -3.39
CA GLU A 283 0.09 17.63 -4.48
C GLU A 283 -0.61 18.72 -5.31
N PHE A 284 -1.33 19.63 -4.65
CA PHE A 284 -2.09 20.68 -5.36
C PHE A 284 -1.20 21.78 -5.94
N ASN A 285 -0.13 22.20 -5.26
CA ASN A 285 0.65 23.36 -5.68
C ASN A 285 1.94 23.01 -6.43
N VAL A 286 2.42 21.77 -6.35
CA VAL A 286 3.64 21.33 -7.03
C VAL A 286 3.35 20.28 -8.08
N VAL A 287 2.67 19.18 -7.71
CA VAL A 287 2.41 18.07 -8.64
C VAL A 287 1.43 18.50 -9.73
N LEU A 288 0.22 18.95 -9.36
CA LEU A 288 -0.82 19.32 -10.33
C LEU A 288 -0.52 20.60 -11.12
N LYS A 289 0.38 21.45 -10.61
CA LYS A 289 0.83 22.67 -11.32
C LYS A 289 2.08 22.45 -12.18
N ASN A 290 2.67 21.25 -12.16
CA ASN A 290 3.83 20.94 -12.99
C ASN A 290 3.39 20.83 -14.47
N PRO A 291 3.97 21.62 -15.39
CA PRO A 291 3.61 21.56 -16.82
C PRO A 291 3.94 20.21 -17.48
N ASN A 292 4.85 19.42 -16.88
CA ASN A 292 5.25 18.10 -17.31
C ASN A 292 4.72 16.98 -16.38
N VAL A 293 3.64 17.26 -15.64
CA VAL A 293 3.00 16.24 -14.80
C VAL A 293 2.60 15.03 -15.66
N ASN A 294 2.79 13.83 -15.13
CA ASN A 294 2.24 12.63 -15.76
C ASN A 294 0.72 12.77 -15.85
N GLU A 295 0.13 12.61 -17.04
CA GLU A 295 -1.32 12.73 -17.23
C GLU A 295 -2.10 11.73 -16.37
N GLU A 296 -1.51 10.57 -16.04
CA GLU A 296 -2.11 9.56 -15.15
C GLU A 296 -2.18 10.01 -13.68
N TYR A 297 -1.49 11.10 -13.32
CA TYR A 297 -1.53 11.67 -11.96
C TYR A 297 -2.64 12.70 -11.81
N ILE A 298 -3.21 13.16 -12.93
CA ILE A 298 -4.25 14.20 -12.92
C ILE A 298 -5.59 13.55 -12.55
N PRO A 299 -6.20 13.93 -11.40
CA PRO A 299 -7.47 13.36 -11.00
C PRO A 299 -8.62 13.79 -11.92
N ASP A 300 -9.70 13.02 -11.93
CA ASP A 300 -10.97 13.44 -12.53
C ASP A 300 -11.63 14.54 -11.69
N PHE A 301 -11.57 14.40 -10.37
CA PHE A 301 -12.24 15.26 -9.39
C PHE A 301 -11.31 15.69 -8.26
N VAL A 302 -11.57 16.86 -7.69
CA VAL A 302 -10.89 17.38 -6.49
C VAL A 302 -11.89 17.92 -5.47
N VAL A 303 -11.48 17.98 -4.20
CA VAL A 303 -12.18 18.63 -3.09
C VAL A 303 -11.20 19.14 -2.03
#